data_AF-M6V739-F1
#
_entry.id   AF-M6V739-F1
#
_cell.length_a   1.000
_cell.length_b   1.000
_cell.length_c   1.000
_cell.angle_alpha   90.00
_cell.angle_beta   90.00
_cell.angle_gamma   90.00
#
_symmetry.space_group_name_H-M   'P 1'
#
loop_
_entity.id
_entity.type
_entity.pdbx_description
1 polymer ?
#
loop_
_entity_poly.entity_id
_entity_poly.type
_entity_poly.pdbx_seq_one_letter_code
_entity_poly.pdbx_strand_id
1 'polypeptide(L)'
;MLRNLFFFFCLVAHPIFSTSITFLPGKIDGRLPATLERIDGRSQEISKFGAFYANLLLRAKVDTTEKVRDKEIFNKFKNSRFAKEDFLKICSELSTDLLVRDEISFQNNITLDRVLYDCSQKRLEEFHLSEKSDLFVLMRSMTERSFPWIPFKKRQTTVSVANKSSRELIFVIDLSPSFQREREEWVRFVKNSSWDSLTGIRIVTFSEGKVSILPKASSLAELRTQIGSLKSFGKSNLEDLSEALFSIKRTLVGSASKSQDIIILTNAKGKIPNPALASSVQNLRFSGYRILLFTAPYFSASQMRYYNGIFPKGNLFDITYFKKISTVKDSKTLIFRGRQIYFTYSEISPNQTPSESSLNKVSYSGKYMESESINPLNFTEVYSELTGDKILASDVLQTNLTFLLSGVLLKDEFRGMGETEILVKSGEKAYWIFLPQGMKIPQVDEQVQYQTTYVPSVNSIDGVANVANLTETYKISPSQILECTPVQVRNYFQNTNKSSFECIIRGRVLQVKGL
;
A
#
# COMPACT_ATOMS: atom_id res chain seq x y z
N MET A 1 3.44 -22.66 -54.96
CA MET A 1 2.84 -22.81 -53.61
C MET A 1 3.66 -22.17 -52.48
N LEU A 2 4.99 -22.07 -52.54
CA LEU A 2 5.79 -21.37 -51.51
C LEU A 2 5.53 -19.86 -51.37
N ARG A 3 5.13 -19.19 -52.46
CA ARG A 3 4.91 -17.72 -52.48
C ARG A 3 3.68 -17.28 -51.67
N ASN A 4 2.69 -18.16 -51.50
CA ASN A 4 1.50 -17.91 -50.69
C ASN A 4 1.72 -18.25 -49.20
N LEU A 5 2.67 -19.13 -48.88
CA LEU A 5 3.04 -19.45 -47.49
C LEU A 5 3.82 -18.29 -46.84
N PHE A 6 4.64 -17.58 -47.63
CA PHE A 6 5.40 -16.42 -47.15
C PHE A 6 4.50 -15.22 -46.82
N PHE A 7 3.46 -14.99 -47.62
CA PHE A 7 2.46 -13.94 -47.34
C PHE A 7 1.64 -14.22 -46.08
N PHE A 8 1.35 -15.50 -45.80
CA PHE A 8 0.66 -15.90 -44.57
C PHE A 8 1.55 -15.80 -43.34
N PHE A 9 2.86 -16.09 -43.46
CA PHE A 9 3.82 -15.95 -42.35
C PHE A 9 4.20 -14.49 -42.05
N CYS A 10 4.19 -13.59 -43.04
CA CYS A 10 4.44 -12.15 -42.79
C CYS A 10 3.29 -11.45 -42.05
N LEU A 11 2.05 -11.94 -42.14
CA LEU A 11 0.90 -11.40 -41.39
C LEU A 11 0.88 -11.80 -39.91
N VAL A 12 1.65 -12.81 -39.51
CA VAL A 12 1.70 -13.30 -38.13
C VAL A 12 2.80 -12.62 -37.31
N ALA A 13 3.73 -11.91 -37.95
CA ALA A 13 4.93 -11.39 -37.29
C ALA A 13 4.87 -9.89 -36.90
N HIS A 14 3.89 -9.11 -37.35
CA HIS A 14 3.75 -7.70 -36.96
C HIS A 14 2.30 -7.43 -36.53
N PRO A 15 2.05 -6.89 -35.32
CA PRO A 15 0.71 -6.47 -35.01
C PRO A 15 0.42 -5.18 -35.78
N ILE A 16 -0.29 -5.29 -36.90
CA ILE A 16 -0.92 -4.15 -37.57
C ILE A 16 -2.07 -3.70 -36.66
N PHE A 17 -1.80 -2.84 -35.68
CA PHE A 17 -2.84 -2.15 -34.91
C PHE A 17 -3.14 -0.83 -35.63
N SER A 18 -4.17 -0.81 -36.49
CA SER A 18 -4.48 0.36 -37.33
C SER A 18 -5.42 1.37 -36.69
N THR A 19 -6.04 1.09 -35.53
CA THR A 19 -7.04 1.98 -34.95
C THR A 19 -6.40 3.14 -34.18
N SER A 20 -6.72 4.34 -34.62
CA SER A 20 -6.30 5.63 -34.05
C SER A 20 -7.49 6.34 -33.41
N ILE A 21 -7.30 6.78 -32.17
CA ILE A 21 -8.32 7.43 -31.34
C ILE A 21 -7.82 8.80 -30.97
N THR A 22 -8.59 9.84 -31.29
CA THR A 22 -8.28 11.21 -30.89
C THR A 22 -9.31 11.73 -29.91
N PHE A 23 -8.86 12.14 -28.72
CA PHE A 23 -9.69 12.78 -27.72
C PHE A 23 -9.75 14.29 -27.95
N LEU A 24 -10.97 14.78 -28.18
CA LEU A 24 -11.33 16.19 -28.33
C LEU A 24 -11.51 16.86 -26.96
N PRO A 25 -11.39 18.20 -26.87
CA PRO A 25 -11.66 18.91 -25.62
C PRO A 25 -13.06 18.60 -25.10
N GLY A 26 -13.13 18.28 -23.81
CA GLY A 26 -14.36 17.98 -23.12
C GLY A 26 -14.95 19.19 -22.41
N LYS A 27 -15.97 18.92 -21.59
CA LYS A 27 -16.59 19.92 -20.70
C LYS A 27 -16.68 19.39 -19.29
N ILE A 28 -16.45 20.28 -18.31
CA ILE A 28 -16.66 19.99 -16.90
C ILE A 28 -17.65 20.98 -16.34
N ASP A 29 -18.71 20.48 -15.71
CA ASP A 29 -19.71 21.27 -15.02
C ASP A 29 -19.94 20.79 -13.57
N GLY A 30 -20.61 21.61 -12.77
CA GLY A 30 -21.02 21.27 -11.40
C GLY A 30 -20.07 21.77 -10.31
N ARG A 31 -20.23 21.23 -9.09
CA ARG A 31 -19.42 21.58 -7.91
C ARG A 31 -18.14 20.75 -7.93
N LEU A 32 -17.08 21.35 -8.45
CA LEU A 32 -15.80 20.68 -8.64
C LEU A 32 -15.13 20.36 -7.29
N PRO A 33 -14.46 19.21 -7.18
CA PRO A 33 -13.49 18.98 -6.11
C PRO A 33 -12.38 20.04 -6.16
N ALA A 34 -11.88 20.45 -4.99
CA ALA A 34 -10.82 21.46 -4.87
C ALA A 34 -9.55 21.15 -5.69
N THR A 35 -9.28 19.87 -5.96
CA THR A 35 -8.18 19.42 -6.83
C THR A 35 -8.39 19.79 -8.30
N LEU A 36 -9.62 19.77 -8.80
CA LEU A 36 -9.97 20.12 -10.17
C LEU A 36 -10.25 21.62 -10.36
N GLU A 37 -10.66 22.31 -9.30
CA GLU A 37 -10.87 23.77 -9.35
C GLU A 37 -9.61 24.54 -9.72
N ARG A 38 -8.45 24.08 -9.26
CA ARG A 38 -7.15 24.75 -9.42
C ARG A 38 -6.49 24.51 -10.79
N ILE A 39 -7.08 23.67 -11.62
CA ILE A 39 -6.49 23.28 -12.91
C ILE A 39 -7.02 24.22 -14.01
N ASP A 40 -6.09 24.92 -14.68
CA ASP A 40 -6.37 25.72 -15.87
C ASP A 40 -6.63 24.82 -17.08
N GLY A 41 -7.43 25.29 -18.05
CA GLY A 41 -7.64 24.55 -19.31
C GLY A 41 -8.40 23.23 -19.16
N ARG A 42 -9.30 23.13 -18.17
CA ARG A 42 -10.08 21.93 -17.79
C ARG A 42 -10.59 21.07 -18.96
N SER A 43 -11.10 21.69 -20.02
CA SER A 43 -11.57 20.97 -21.23
C SER A 43 -10.49 20.08 -21.86
N GLN A 44 -9.24 20.54 -21.92
CA GLN A 44 -8.11 19.76 -22.42
C GLN A 44 -7.63 18.74 -21.40
N GLU A 45 -7.81 19.01 -20.11
CA GLU A 45 -7.39 18.07 -19.07
C GLU A 45 -8.28 16.82 -19.01
N ILE A 46 -9.59 16.94 -19.27
CA ILE A 46 -10.44 15.76 -19.46
C ILE A 46 -9.98 14.93 -20.66
N SER A 47 -9.68 15.58 -21.79
CA SER A 47 -9.32 14.84 -23.00
C SER A 47 -8.03 14.04 -22.78
N LYS A 48 -7.04 14.63 -22.10
CA LYS A 48 -5.83 13.93 -21.64
C LYS A 48 -6.13 12.81 -20.64
N PHE A 49 -7.09 13.01 -19.74
CA PHE A 49 -7.51 12.01 -18.76
C PHE A 49 -8.19 10.79 -19.42
N GLY A 50 -9.08 11.02 -20.39
CA GLY A 50 -9.67 9.96 -21.20
C GLY A 50 -8.63 9.24 -22.06
N ALA A 51 -7.75 10.01 -22.72
CA ALA A 51 -6.66 9.47 -23.53
C ALA A 51 -5.70 8.60 -22.72
N PHE A 52 -5.42 8.95 -21.45
CA PHE A 52 -4.62 8.11 -20.56
C PHE A 52 -5.25 6.72 -20.38
N TYR A 53 -6.54 6.63 -20.06
CA TYR A 53 -7.18 5.32 -19.87
C TYR A 53 -7.30 4.53 -21.17
N ALA A 54 -7.56 5.20 -22.30
CA ALA A 54 -7.52 4.54 -23.60
C ALA A 54 -6.13 3.99 -23.91
N ASN A 55 -5.06 4.77 -23.68
CA ASN A 55 -3.69 4.31 -23.87
C ASN A 55 -3.31 3.21 -22.86
N LEU A 56 -3.81 3.27 -21.64
CA LEU A 56 -3.56 2.28 -20.59
C LEU A 56 -4.21 0.92 -20.91
N LEU A 57 -5.41 0.95 -21.48
CA LEU A 57 -6.27 -0.23 -21.62
C LEU A 57 -6.28 -0.82 -23.03
N LEU A 58 -6.18 0.00 -24.07
CA LEU A 58 -6.47 -0.40 -25.45
C LEU A 58 -5.18 -0.55 -26.28
N ARG A 59 -5.19 -1.49 -27.22
CA ARG A 59 -4.15 -1.60 -28.26
C ARG A 59 -4.49 -0.69 -29.43
N ALA A 60 -4.43 0.62 -29.19
CA ALA A 60 -4.71 1.66 -30.18
C ALA A 60 -3.65 2.76 -30.12
N LYS A 61 -3.50 3.52 -31.22
CA LYS A 61 -2.77 4.79 -31.19
C LYS A 61 -3.70 5.84 -30.59
N VAL A 62 -3.33 6.41 -29.45
CA VAL A 62 -4.18 7.38 -28.74
C VAL A 62 -3.49 8.72 -28.72
N ASP A 63 -4.20 9.74 -29.21
CA ASP A 63 -3.74 11.12 -29.26
C ASP A 63 -4.79 12.06 -28.63
N THR A 64 -4.36 13.25 -28.25
CA THR A 64 -5.24 14.37 -27.88
C THR A 64 -5.04 15.50 -28.86
N THR A 65 -6.08 16.32 -29.08
CA THR A 65 -5.94 17.52 -29.90
C THR A 65 -5.90 18.78 -29.05
N GLU A 66 -4.77 19.49 -29.10
CA GLU A 66 -4.61 20.76 -28.38
C GLU A 66 -5.09 21.96 -29.22
N LYS A 67 -5.13 21.80 -30.55
CA LYS A 67 -5.60 22.79 -31.52
C LYS A 67 -6.17 22.10 -32.75
N VAL A 68 -7.23 22.67 -33.31
CA VAL A 68 -7.81 22.34 -34.63
C VAL A 68 -7.76 23.62 -35.46
N ARG A 69 -7.57 23.52 -36.78
CA ARG A 69 -7.50 24.70 -37.68
C ARG A 69 -8.77 25.54 -37.58
N ASP A 70 -9.92 24.89 -37.54
CA ASP A 70 -11.19 25.55 -37.29
C ASP A 70 -11.38 25.82 -35.79
N LYS A 71 -11.03 27.05 -35.38
CA LYS A 71 -11.15 27.51 -33.99
C LYS A 71 -12.60 27.59 -33.51
N GLU A 72 -13.56 27.81 -34.41
CA GLU A 72 -14.97 27.91 -34.04
C GLU A 72 -15.49 26.54 -33.65
N ILE A 73 -15.22 25.52 -34.48
CA ILE A 73 -15.55 24.13 -34.19
C ILE A 73 -14.84 23.64 -32.93
N PHE A 74 -13.56 23.99 -32.76
CA PHE A 74 -12.82 23.63 -31.55
C PHE A 74 -13.45 24.21 -30.27
N ASN A 75 -13.97 25.44 -30.33
CA ASN A 75 -14.66 26.06 -29.20
C ASN A 75 -16.08 25.50 -28.98
N LYS A 76 -16.75 25.03 -30.03
CA LYS A 76 -18.04 24.32 -29.92
C LYS A 76 -17.95 23.07 -29.05
N PHE A 77 -16.90 22.27 -29.23
CA PHE A 77 -16.67 21.06 -28.43
C PHE A 77 -16.41 21.32 -26.93
N LYS A 78 -15.84 22.49 -26.58
CA LYS A 78 -15.61 22.89 -25.18
C LYS A 78 -16.90 23.19 -24.42
N ASN A 79 -17.96 23.65 -25.10
CA ASN A 79 -19.14 24.25 -24.48
C ASN A 79 -20.46 23.45 -24.71
N SER A 80 -20.37 22.19 -25.16
CA SER A 80 -21.51 21.29 -25.50
C SER A 80 -22.45 21.78 -26.61
N ARG A 81 -21.97 22.62 -27.52
CA ARG A 81 -22.78 23.09 -28.67
C ARG A 81 -22.15 22.61 -29.96
N PHE A 82 -22.33 21.34 -30.29
CA PHE A 82 -21.81 20.73 -31.50
C PHE A 82 -22.91 19.94 -32.22
N ALA A 83 -22.79 19.86 -33.54
CA ALA A 83 -23.63 19.02 -34.39
C ALA A 83 -22.82 17.83 -34.93
N LYS A 84 -23.49 16.82 -35.49
CA LYS A 84 -22.81 15.66 -36.07
C LYS A 84 -21.85 16.07 -37.20
N GLU A 85 -22.19 17.14 -37.92
CA GLU A 85 -21.43 17.73 -39.01
C GLU A 85 -20.09 18.32 -38.53
N ASP A 86 -20.00 18.75 -37.27
CA ASP A 86 -18.76 19.28 -36.70
C ASP A 86 -17.71 18.16 -36.54
N PHE A 87 -18.13 16.94 -36.21
CA PHE A 87 -17.23 15.77 -36.18
C PHE A 87 -16.73 15.38 -37.57
N LEU A 88 -17.60 15.41 -38.58
CA LEU A 88 -17.23 15.11 -39.98
C LEU A 88 -16.09 16.02 -40.47
N LYS A 89 -16.17 17.32 -40.13
CA LYS A 89 -15.13 18.29 -40.49
C LYS A 89 -13.81 17.96 -39.80
N ILE A 90 -13.83 17.62 -38.51
CA ILE A 90 -12.60 17.21 -37.81
C ILE A 90 -12.01 15.92 -38.37
N CYS A 91 -12.82 14.91 -38.69
CA CYS A 91 -12.35 13.66 -39.29
C CYS A 91 -11.59 13.88 -40.61
N SER A 92 -11.94 14.92 -41.37
CA SER A 92 -11.22 15.28 -42.60
C SER A 92 -9.86 15.95 -42.34
N GLU A 93 -9.65 16.51 -41.15
CA GLU A 93 -8.44 17.23 -40.77
C GLU A 93 -7.45 16.33 -39.99
N LEU A 94 -7.96 15.63 -38.98
CA LEU A 94 -7.19 14.73 -38.12
C LEU A 94 -7.38 13.34 -38.71
N SER A 95 -6.37 12.82 -39.39
CA SER A 95 -6.36 11.46 -39.95
C SER A 95 -6.42 10.40 -38.82
N THR A 96 -7.62 10.23 -38.25
CA THR A 96 -7.95 9.40 -37.09
C THR A 96 -9.19 8.57 -37.38
N ASP A 97 -9.28 7.36 -36.82
CA ASP A 97 -10.43 6.48 -37.05
C ASP A 97 -11.60 6.85 -36.15
N LEU A 98 -11.32 7.17 -34.89
CA LEU A 98 -12.32 7.51 -33.87
C LEU A 98 -12.05 8.88 -33.26
N LEU A 99 -13.10 9.70 -33.16
CA LEU A 99 -13.11 10.92 -32.36
C LEU A 99 -13.91 10.69 -31.08
N VAL A 100 -13.39 11.17 -29.96
CA VAL A 100 -14.00 10.99 -28.64
C VAL A 100 -14.13 12.34 -27.96
N ARG A 101 -15.29 12.61 -27.35
CA ARG A 101 -15.51 13.79 -26.53
C ARG A 101 -16.22 13.40 -25.24
N ASP A 102 -15.65 13.86 -24.13
CA ASP A 102 -16.16 13.57 -22.79
C ASP A 102 -16.78 14.82 -22.14
N GLU A 103 -17.88 14.63 -21.40
CA GLU A 103 -18.48 15.62 -20.51
C GLU A 103 -18.66 15.04 -19.12
N ILE A 104 -18.15 15.75 -18.13
CA ILE A 104 -18.17 15.32 -16.73
C ILE A 104 -18.99 16.32 -15.92
N SER A 105 -19.95 15.83 -15.13
CA SER A 105 -20.74 16.64 -14.22
C SER A 105 -20.53 16.19 -12.78
N PHE A 106 -20.20 17.14 -11.90
CA PHE A 106 -20.04 16.92 -10.47
C PHE A 106 -21.26 17.45 -9.71
N GLN A 107 -22.20 16.56 -9.40
CA GLN A 107 -23.38 16.88 -8.58
C GLN A 107 -23.39 15.98 -7.33
N ASN A 108 -24.52 15.33 -7.02
CA ASN A 108 -24.60 14.34 -5.93
C ASN A 108 -23.82 13.06 -6.27
N ASN A 109 -23.79 12.69 -7.55
CA ASN A 109 -22.93 11.68 -8.13
C ASN A 109 -22.06 12.34 -9.22
N ILE A 110 -20.97 11.68 -9.60
CA ILE A 110 -20.17 12.05 -10.77
C ILE A 110 -20.78 11.35 -11.97
N THR A 111 -21.16 12.09 -13.02
CA THR A 111 -21.61 11.52 -14.29
C THR A 111 -20.59 11.79 -15.38
N LEU A 112 -20.48 10.85 -16.31
CA LEU A 112 -19.63 10.93 -17.48
C LEU A 112 -20.44 10.56 -18.72
N ASP A 113 -20.56 11.52 -19.63
CA ASP A 113 -21.14 11.38 -20.95
C ASP A 113 -20.01 11.33 -21.99
N ARG A 114 -19.95 10.26 -22.77
CA ARG A 114 -18.95 10.10 -23.85
C ARG A 114 -19.67 10.02 -25.19
N VAL A 115 -19.28 10.90 -26.10
CA VAL A 115 -19.64 10.84 -27.51
C VAL A 115 -18.47 10.24 -28.29
N LEU A 116 -18.73 9.17 -29.01
CA LEU A 116 -17.78 8.47 -29.87
C LEU A 116 -18.26 8.60 -31.31
N TYR A 117 -17.39 9.10 -32.19
CA TYR A 117 -17.68 9.24 -33.60
C TYR A 117 -16.69 8.42 -34.44
N ASP A 118 -17.23 7.48 -35.22
CA ASP A 118 -16.47 6.68 -36.18
C ASP A 118 -16.35 7.45 -37.50
N CYS A 119 -15.13 7.89 -37.82
CA CYS A 119 -14.84 8.66 -39.02
C CYS A 119 -15.04 7.85 -40.32
N SER A 120 -14.86 6.53 -40.26
CA SER A 120 -15.01 5.63 -41.41
C SER A 120 -16.48 5.31 -41.68
N GLN A 121 -17.23 4.97 -40.62
CA GLN A 121 -18.65 4.59 -40.72
C GLN A 121 -19.60 5.79 -40.64
N LYS A 122 -19.09 6.99 -40.32
CA LYS A 122 -19.85 8.22 -40.08
C LYS A 122 -20.98 8.03 -39.05
N ARG A 123 -20.69 7.20 -38.04
CA ARG A 123 -21.62 6.80 -36.99
C ARG A 123 -21.26 7.49 -35.69
N LEU A 124 -22.28 7.98 -34.99
CA LEU A 124 -22.16 8.58 -33.67
C LEU A 124 -22.79 7.65 -32.65
N GLU A 125 -22.09 7.39 -31.55
CA GLU A 125 -22.54 6.60 -30.41
C GLU A 125 -22.36 7.41 -29.13
N GLU A 126 -23.31 7.27 -28.20
CA GLU A 126 -23.30 8.00 -26.93
C GLU A 126 -23.36 7.00 -25.78
N PHE A 127 -22.55 7.26 -24.76
CA PHE A 127 -22.43 6.44 -23.57
C PHE A 127 -22.60 7.30 -22.33
N HIS A 128 -23.40 6.83 -21.37
CA HIS A 128 -23.63 7.49 -20.09
C HIS A 128 -23.27 6.55 -18.95
N LEU A 129 -22.46 7.03 -18.00
CA LEU A 129 -22.18 6.34 -16.74
C LEU A 129 -22.26 7.29 -15.56
N SER A 130 -22.53 6.74 -14.38
CA SER A 130 -22.49 7.47 -13.12
C SER A 130 -21.78 6.66 -12.04
N GLU A 131 -21.07 7.35 -11.15
CA GLU A 131 -20.37 6.78 -9.99
C GLU A 131 -20.55 7.71 -8.79
N LYS A 132 -20.59 7.18 -7.56
CA LYS A 132 -20.87 8.00 -6.37
C LYS A 132 -19.80 9.06 -6.12
N SER A 133 -18.53 8.68 -6.23
CA SER A 133 -17.42 9.57 -5.82
C SER A 133 -16.06 9.31 -6.47
N ASP A 134 -15.92 8.25 -7.28
CA ASP A 134 -14.60 7.87 -7.85
C ASP A 134 -14.54 8.13 -9.35
N LEU A 135 -14.00 9.29 -9.70
CA LEU A 135 -13.81 9.73 -11.09
C LEU A 135 -12.89 8.78 -11.89
N PHE A 136 -11.88 8.19 -11.25
CA PHE A 136 -10.89 7.32 -11.89
C PHE A 136 -11.54 6.00 -12.32
N VAL A 137 -12.37 5.43 -11.44
CA VAL A 137 -13.18 4.24 -11.75
C VAL A 137 -14.17 4.53 -12.87
N LEU A 138 -14.84 5.67 -12.80
CA LEU A 138 -15.82 6.08 -13.80
C LEU A 138 -15.19 6.18 -15.20
N MET A 139 -14.05 6.87 -15.31
CA MET A 139 -13.35 7.04 -16.59
C MET A 139 -12.79 5.73 -17.14
N ARG A 140 -12.25 4.87 -16.26
CA ARG A 140 -11.80 3.53 -16.62
C ARG A 140 -12.95 2.70 -17.18
N SER A 141 -14.06 2.62 -16.44
CA SER A 141 -15.25 1.85 -16.81
C SER A 141 -15.88 2.36 -18.10
N MET A 142 -15.88 3.68 -18.30
CA MET A 142 -16.34 4.29 -19.55
C MET A 142 -15.48 3.83 -20.73
N THR A 143 -14.17 3.78 -20.56
CA THR A 143 -13.25 3.32 -21.61
C THR A 143 -13.43 1.84 -21.93
N GLU A 144 -13.60 0.99 -20.92
CA GLU A 144 -13.86 -0.44 -21.12
C GLU A 144 -15.20 -0.68 -21.87
N ARG A 145 -16.22 0.13 -21.60
CA ARG A 145 -17.55 0.03 -22.24
C ARG A 145 -17.65 0.65 -23.63
N SER A 146 -16.93 1.75 -23.88
CA SER A 146 -17.04 2.50 -25.15
C SER A 146 -16.24 1.90 -26.31
N PHE A 147 -15.29 1.00 -26.03
CA PHE A 147 -14.44 0.38 -27.06
C PHE A 147 -14.42 -1.16 -27.00
N PRO A 148 -15.58 -1.85 -27.01
CA PRO A 148 -15.62 -3.30 -26.81
C PRO A 148 -14.94 -4.09 -27.94
N TRP A 149 -14.77 -3.46 -29.12
CA TRP A 149 -14.19 -4.07 -30.33
C TRP A 149 -12.67 -3.88 -30.43
N ILE A 150 -12.09 -2.96 -29.64
CA ILE A 150 -10.65 -2.69 -29.67
C ILE A 150 -9.96 -3.66 -28.71
N PRO A 151 -8.96 -4.44 -29.16
CA PRO A 151 -8.27 -5.38 -28.29
C PRO A 151 -7.64 -4.69 -27.08
N PHE A 152 -7.83 -5.25 -25.90
CA PHE A 152 -7.21 -4.74 -24.67
C PHE A 152 -5.71 -5.11 -24.61
N LYS A 153 -4.90 -4.22 -24.04
CA LYS A 153 -3.51 -4.51 -23.66
C LYS A 153 -3.53 -5.67 -22.66
N LYS A 154 -2.71 -6.69 -22.89
CA LYS A 154 -2.55 -7.79 -21.94
C LYS A 154 -1.81 -7.22 -20.74
N ARG A 155 -2.55 -6.79 -19.73
CA ARG A 155 -1.98 -6.30 -18.49
C ARG A 155 -1.36 -7.49 -17.76
N GLN A 156 -0.08 -7.41 -17.38
CA GLN A 156 0.58 -8.45 -16.57
C GLN A 156 -0.10 -8.68 -15.20
N THR A 157 -1.11 -7.88 -14.84
CA THR A 157 -1.90 -8.01 -13.61
C THR A 157 -2.88 -9.20 -13.58
N THR A 158 -3.23 -9.85 -14.70
CA THR A 158 -4.18 -10.98 -14.64
C THR A 158 -3.60 -12.22 -13.96
N VAL A 159 -2.28 -12.39 -13.95
CA VAL A 159 -1.67 -13.54 -13.25
C VAL A 159 -1.59 -13.31 -11.74
N SER A 160 -1.46 -12.06 -11.27
CA SER A 160 -1.41 -11.77 -9.82
C SER A 160 -2.79 -11.66 -9.17
N VAL A 161 -3.81 -11.16 -9.86
CA VAL A 161 -5.16 -11.01 -9.26
C VAL A 161 -5.95 -12.33 -9.29
N ALA A 162 -5.79 -13.17 -10.32
CA ALA A 162 -6.54 -14.42 -10.44
C ALA A 162 -6.17 -15.46 -9.35
N ASN A 163 -5.01 -15.32 -8.72
CA ASN A 163 -4.53 -16.19 -7.64
C ASN A 163 -4.62 -15.57 -6.23
N LYS A 164 -5.18 -14.36 -6.07
CA LYS A 164 -5.37 -13.77 -4.75
C LYS A 164 -6.46 -14.50 -3.98
N SER A 165 -6.04 -15.47 -3.16
CA SER A 165 -6.92 -16.10 -2.18
C SER A 165 -7.32 -15.08 -1.11
N SER A 166 -8.58 -15.10 -0.68
CA SER A 166 -8.99 -14.37 0.51
C SER A 166 -8.15 -14.80 1.70
N ARG A 167 -7.65 -13.80 2.45
CA ARG A 167 -6.85 -13.99 3.66
C ARG A 167 -7.63 -13.45 4.85
N GLU A 168 -7.58 -14.16 5.97
CA GLU A 168 -8.12 -13.66 7.23
C GLU A 168 -7.00 -13.46 8.25
N LEU A 169 -6.96 -12.27 8.85
CA LEU A 169 -6.06 -11.91 9.94
C LEU A 169 -6.86 -11.83 11.23
N ILE A 170 -6.49 -12.66 12.21
CA ILE A 170 -7.09 -12.65 13.55
C ILE A 170 -6.04 -12.09 14.51
N PHE A 171 -6.20 -10.84 14.92
CA PHE A 171 -5.34 -10.22 15.92
C PHE A 171 -5.82 -10.56 17.32
N VAL A 172 -4.98 -11.23 18.12
CA VAL A 172 -5.23 -11.55 19.52
C VAL A 172 -4.46 -10.54 20.39
N ILE A 173 -5.18 -9.59 20.98
CA ILE A 173 -4.64 -8.40 21.63
C ILE A 173 -4.78 -8.48 23.14
N ASP A 174 -3.66 -8.32 23.82
CA ASP A 174 -3.56 -8.17 25.27
C ASP A 174 -4.09 -6.78 25.71
N LEU A 175 -5.08 -6.78 26.59
CA LEU A 175 -5.67 -5.54 27.14
C LEU A 175 -5.08 -5.13 28.49
N SER A 176 -4.07 -5.82 29.01
CA SER A 176 -3.40 -5.38 30.22
C SER A 176 -2.76 -3.99 30.05
N PRO A 177 -2.71 -3.16 31.11
CA PRO A 177 -2.00 -1.89 31.08
C PRO A 177 -0.51 -2.02 30.72
N SER A 178 0.09 -3.16 31.06
CA SER A 178 1.51 -3.43 30.79
C SER A 178 1.86 -3.57 29.31
N PHE A 179 0.86 -3.77 28.44
CA PHE A 179 1.00 -3.88 26.99
C PHE A 179 0.38 -2.70 26.23
N GLN A 180 0.02 -1.61 26.93
CA GLN A 180 -0.68 -0.49 26.32
C GLN A 180 0.12 0.17 25.19
N ARG A 181 1.43 0.35 25.36
CA ARG A 181 2.28 1.04 24.38
C ARG A 181 2.35 0.29 23.06
N GLU A 182 2.59 -1.02 23.13
CA GLU A 182 2.66 -1.91 21.98
C GLU A 182 1.30 -1.97 21.27
N ARG A 183 0.21 -1.97 22.05
CA ARG A 183 -1.14 -1.88 21.49
C ARG A 183 -1.37 -0.56 20.77
N GLU A 184 -0.93 0.58 21.30
CA GLU A 184 -1.03 1.87 20.61
C GLU A 184 -0.22 1.92 19.30
N GLU A 185 0.99 1.35 19.29
CA GLU A 185 1.80 1.18 18.07
C GLU A 185 1.09 0.27 17.06
N TRP A 186 0.52 -0.84 17.51
CA TRP A 186 -0.29 -1.72 16.66
C TRP A 186 -1.52 -1.00 16.08
N VAL A 187 -2.24 -0.20 16.89
CA VAL A 187 -3.36 0.61 16.40
C VAL A 187 -2.90 1.56 15.30
N ARG A 188 -1.75 2.23 15.48
CA ARG A 188 -1.18 3.11 14.43
C ARG A 188 -0.79 2.33 13.18
N PHE A 189 -0.15 1.16 13.35
CA PHE A 189 0.17 0.26 12.24
C PHE A 189 -1.10 -0.12 11.45
N VAL A 190 -2.17 -0.57 12.12
CA VAL A 190 -3.42 -0.96 11.45
C VAL A 190 -4.08 0.22 10.73
N LYS A 191 -4.04 1.42 11.33
CA LYS A 191 -4.60 2.65 10.73
C LYS A 191 -3.85 3.12 9.48
N ASN A 192 -2.53 2.94 9.47
CA ASN A 192 -1.63 3.45 8.43
C ASN A 192 -1.35 2.41 7.34
N SER A 193 -1.49 1.11 7.66
CA SER A 193 -1.40 0.04 6.67
C SER A 193 -2.56 0.13 5.71
N SER A 194 -2.28 -0.09 4.42
CA SER A 194 -3.35 -0.32 3.46
C SER A 194 -3.44 -1.82 3.14
N TRP A 195 -4.64 -2.35 3.35
CA TRP A 195 -4.94 -3.77 3.33
C TRP A 195 -5.54 -4.14 1.98
N ASP A 196 -5.23 -5.34 1.47
CA ASP A 196 -5.89 -5.83 0.26
C ASP A 196 -7.40 -5.96 0.53
N SER A 197 -8.24 -5.63 -0.46
CA SER A 197 -9.71 -5.67 -0.35
C SER A 197 -10.27 -7.05 0.05
N LEU A 198 -9.53 -8.13 -0.21
CA LEU A 198 -9.91 -9.49 0.16
C LEU A 198 -9.35 -9.92 1.54
N THR A 199 -8.62 -9.02 2.22
CA THR A 199 -8.11 -9.26 3.58
C THR A 199 -9.20 -8.96 4.60
N GLY A 200 -9.74 -10.01 5.22
CA GLY A 200 -10.61 -9.88 6.39
C GLY A 200 -9.78 -9.66 7.65
N ILE A 201 -10.16 -8.68 8.48
CA ILE A 201 -9.51 -8.45 9.77
C ILE A 201 -10.51 -8.66 10.89
N ARG A 202 -10.10 -9.43 11.89
CA ARG A 202 -10.86 -9.69 13.12
C ARG A 202 -9.99 -9.46 14.34
N ILE A 203 -10.61 -8.99 15.41
CA ILE A 203 -9.92 -8.67 16.66
C ILE A 203 -10.48 -9.57 17.76
N VAL A 204 -9.59 -10.23 18.48
CA VAL A 204 -9.86 -10.96 19.71
C VAL A 204 -9.08 -10.27 20.81
N THR A 205 -9.72 -10.02 21.93
CA THR A 205 -9.11 -9.34 23.07
C THR A 205 -9.17 -10.22 24.30
N PHE A 206 -8.18 -10.11 25.18
CA PHE A 206 -8.17 -10.85 26.43
C PHE A 206 -7.52 -10.07 27.57
N SER A 207 -8.08 -10.21 28.77
CA SER A 207 -7.48 -9.79 30.05
C SER A 207 -8.35 -10.25 31.21
N GLU A 208 -7.73 -10.65 32.33
CA GLU A 208 -8.39 -10.94 33.61
C GLU A 208 -9.63 -11.85 33.47
N GLY A 209 -9.44 -13.03 32.85
CA GLY A 209 -10.49 -14.03 32.63
C GLY A 209 -11.55 -13.66 31.58
N LYS A 210 -11.47 -12.48 30.96
CA LYS A 210 -12.41 -12.04 29.92
C LYS A 210 -11.79 -12.17 28.55
N VAL A 211 -12.51 -12.84 27.64
CA VAL A 211 -12.20 -12.92 26.21
C VAL A 211 -13.36 -12.31 25.43
N SER A 212 -13.06 -11.44 24.46
CA SER A 212 -14.05 -10.88 23.56
C SER A 212 -13.59 -11.01 22.12
N ILE A 213 -14.46 -11.57 21.27
CA ILE A 213 -14.27 -11.68 19.82
C ILE A 213 -15.12 -10.60 19.17
N LEU A 214 -14.48 -9.58 18.60
CA LEU A 214 -15.18 -8.51 17.88
C LEU A 214 -15.70 -9.02 16.52
N PRO A 215 -16.81 -8.46 16.01
CA PRO A 215 -17.31 -8.82 14.70
C PRO A 215 -16.25 -8.53 13.62
N LYS A 216 -16.23 -9.35 12.56
CA LYS A 216 -15.34 -9.16 11.42
C LYS A 216 -15.62 -7.79 10.80
N ALA A 217 -14.60 -6.94 10.71
CA ALA A 217 -14.78 -5.62 10.14
C ALA A 217 -15.12 -5.72 8.64
N SER A 218 -16.19 -5.05 8.24
CA SER A 218 -16.64 -4.95 6.84
C SER A 218 -15.93 -3.84 6.06
N SER A 219 -15.28 -2.91 6.77
CA SER A 219 -14.54 -1.78 6.20
C SER A 219 -13.42 -1.31 7.14
N LEU A 220 -12.47 -0.53 6.59
CA LEU A 220 -11.43 0.11 7.41
C LEU A 220 -12.00 1.14 8.40
N ALA A 221 -13.11 1.80 8.06
CA ALA A 221 -13.78 2.73 8.96
C ALA A 221 -14.34 2.01 10.20
N GLU A 222 -15.01 0.88 9.99
CA GLU A 222 -15.50 0.03 11.08
C GLU A 222 -14.33 -0.49 11.94
N LEU A 223 -13.28 -1.00 11.29
CA LEU A 223 -12.07 -1.45 11.98
C LEU A 223 -11.45 -0.34 12.84
N ARG A 224 -11.39 0.90 12.33
CA ARG A 224 -10.88 2.08 13.05
C ARG A 224 -11.70 2.39 14.31
N THR A 225 -13.02 2.24 14.24
CA THR A 225 -13.92 2.40 15.38
C THR A 225 -13.71 1.28 16.40
N GLN A 226 -13.63 0.03 15.94
CA GLN A 226 -13.38 -1.13 16.81
C GLN A 226 -12.06 -0.95 17.58
N ILE A 227 -10.94 -0.69 16.88
CA ILE A 227 -9.63 -0.51 17.54
C ILE A 227 -9.55 0.76 18.40
N GLY A 228 -10.27 1.83 18.02
CA GLY A 228 -10.29 3.09 18.77
C GLY A 228 -11.03 3.00 20.11
N SER A 229 -11.88 1.98 20.28
CA SER A 229 -12.63 1.75 21.52
C SER A 229 -11.93 0.82 22.53
N LEU A 230 -10.77 0.24 22.17
CA LEU A 230 -10.02 -0.66 23.04
C LEU A 230 -9.38 0.09 24.21
N LYS A 231 -9.73 -0.29 25.44
CA LYS A 231 -9.18 0.28 26.68
C LYS A 231 -8.36 -0.75 27.45
N SER A 232 -7.31 -0.28 28.14
CA SER A 232 -6.57 -1.12 29.08
C SER A 232 -7.45 -1.52 30.25
N PHE A 233 -7.42 -2.79 30.66
CA PHE A 233 -7.99 -3.25 31.92
C PHE A 233 -7.31 -4.53 32.39
N GLY A 234 -7.36 -4.80 33.69
CA GLY A 234 -6.98 -6.08 34.29
C GLY A 234 -5.52 -6.47 34.13
N LYS A 235 -5.20 -7.69 34.60
CA LYS A 235 -3.89 -8.33 34.37
C LYS A 235 -4.12 -9.56 33.50
N SER A 236 -3.24 -9.74 32.51
CA SER A 236 -3.31 -10.87 31.58
C SER A 236 -2.27 -11.94 31.94
N ASN A 237 -2.68 -13.20 31.88
CA ASN A 237 -1.83 -14.36 32.13
C ASN A 237 -1.90 -15.39 30.98
N LEU A 238 -1.16 -16.50 31.12
CA LEU A 238 -1.12 -17.55 30.10
C LEU A 238 -2.44 -18.31 29.98
N GLU A 239 -3.21 -18.42 31.06
CA GLU A 239 -4.53 -19.04 31.08
C GLU A 239 -5.53 -18.20 30.25
N ASP A 240 -5.49 -16.87 30.38
CA ASP A 240 -6.32 -15.95 29.58
C ASP A 240 -5.99 -16.07 28.08
N LEU A 241 -4.71 -16.13 27.73
CA LEU A 241 -4.27 -16.34 26.35
C LEU A 241 -4.73 -17.71 25.83
N SER A 242 -4.63 -18.75 26.67
CA SER A 242 -5.08 -20.11 26.31
C SER A 242 -6.57 -20.15 26.00
N GLU A 243 -7.38 -19.48 26.83
CA GLU A 243 -8.83 -19.35 26.63
C GLU A 243 -9.16 -18.53 25.38
N ALA A 244 -8.40 -17.46 25.10
CA ALA A 244 -8.59 -16.67 23.88
C ALA A 244 -8.39 -17.53 22.62
N LEU A 245 -7.32 -18.33 22.59
CA LEU A 245 -7.04 -19.25 21.48
C LEU A 245 -8.08 -20.38 21.40
N PHE A 246 -8.52 -20.91 22.54
CA PHE A 246 -9.59 -21.91 22.60
C PHE A 246 -10.92 -21.36 22.06
N SER A 247 -11.28 -20.13 22.44
CA SER A 247 -12.48 -19.44 21.94
C SER A 247 -12.42 -19.15 20.44
N ILE A 248 -11.25 -18.82 19.89
CA ILE A 248 -11.06 -18.75 18.42
C ILE A 248 -11.39 -20.09 17.77
N LYS A 249 -10.87 -21.20 18.33
CA LYS A 249 -11.17 -22.53 17.79
C LYS A 249 -12.66 -22.83 17.83
N ARG A 250 -13.32 -22.57 18.95
CA ARG A 250 -14.75 -22.86 19.14
C ARG A 250 -15.66 -22.03 18.22
N THR A 251 -15.32 -20.77 17.99
CA THR A 251 -16.25 -19.80 17.37
C THR A 251 -15.92 -19.49 15.91
N LEU A 252 -14.65 -19.59 15.51
CA LEU A 252 -14.18 -19.13 14.19
C LEU A 252 -13.75 -20.26 13.26
N VAL A 253 -13.53 -21.47 13.78
CA VAL A 253 -13.18 -22.64 12.95
C VAL A 253 -14.44 -23.15 12.27
N GLY A 254 -14.65 -22.72 11.02
CA GLY A 254 -15.80 -23.13 10.22
C GLY A 254 -15.95 -22.43 8.87
N SER A 255 -15.01 -21.61 8.41
CA SER A 255 -15.13 -20.93 7.11
C SER A 255 -13.90 -21.18 6.23
N ALA A 256 -14.16 -21.64 5.02
CA ALA A 256 -13.20 -22.12 4.03
C ALA A 256 -12.37 -20.99 3.38
N SER A 257 -11.56 -20.28 4.16
CA SER A 257 -10.51 -19.42 3.60
C SER A 257 -9.17 -20.16 3.58
N LYS A 258 -8.44 -20.08 2.47
CA LYS A 258 -7.22 -20.88 2.24
C LYS A 258 -5.98 -20.33 2.98
N SER A 259 -6.06 -19.14 3.58
CA SER A 259 -4.96 -18.53 4.34
C SER A 259 -5.50 -17.77 5.56
N GLN A 260 -5.30 -18.33 6.76
CA GLN A 260 -5.69 -17.71 8.03
C GLN A 260 -4.48 -17.59 8.95
N ASP A 261 -4.19 -16.35 9.35
CA ASP A 261 -3.12 -16.04 10.27
C ASP A 261 -3.70 -15.59 11.62
N ILE A 262 -3.19 -16.16 12.71
CA ILE A 262 -3.45 -15.70 14.07
C ILE A 262 -2.21 -14.93 14.54
N ILE A 263 -2.38 -13.64 14.83
CA ILE A 263 -1.33 -12.72 15.24
C ILE A 263 -1.54 -12.39 16.71
N ILE A 264 -0.72 -12.97 17.57
CA ILE A 264 -0.78 -12.78 19.01
C ILE A 264 0.14 -11.62 19.38
N LEU A 265 -0.39 -10.61 20.06
CA LEU A 265 0.31 -9.44 20.56
C LEU A 265 0.12 -9.37 22.08
N THR A 266 1.15 -9.78 22.84
CA THR A 266 1.02 -9.94 24.29
C THR A 266 2.37 -9.91 25.02
N ASN A 267 2.31 -9.56 26.31
CA ASN A 267 3.38 -9.80 27.28
C ASN A 267 2.89 -10.66 28.48
N ALA A 268 1.79 -11.39 28.32
CA ALA A 268 1.20 -12.22 29.35
C ALA A 268 2.21 -13.25 29.90
N LYS A 269 2.29 -13.31 31.23
CA LYS A 269 3.17 -14.21 31.97
C LYS A 269 2.33 -15.18 32.79
N GLY A 270 2.90 -16.32 33.14
CA GLY A 270 2.23 -17.32 33.94
C GLY A 270 3.15 -18.48 34.27
N LYS A 271 2.59 -19.46 34.99
CA LYS A 271 3.31 -20.67 35.35
C LYS A 271 3.64 -21.46 34.09
N ILE A 272 4.91 -21.86 33.95
CA ILE A 272 5.37 -22.75 32.89
C ILE A 272 5.74 -24.12 33.50
N PRO A 273 5.48 -25.24 32.80
CA PRO A 273 4.78 -25.33 31.52
C PRO A 273 3.27 -25.04 31.65
N ASN A 274 2.66 -24.49 30.60
CA ASN A 274 1.21 -24.34 30.48
C ASN A 274 0.67 -25.31 29.38
N PRO A 275 0.14 -26.49 29.75
CA PRO A 275 -0.34 -27.46 28.76
C PRO A 275 -1.51 -26.97 27.93
N ALA A 276 -2.37 -26.11 28.49
CA ALA A 276 -3.53 -25.56 27.80
C ALA A 276 -3.10 -24.69 26.62
N LEU A 277 -2.12 -23.80 26.82
CA LEU A 277 -1.56 -22.96 25.76
C LEU A 277 -0.94 -23.80 24.64
N ALA A 278 -0.10 -24.76 25.02
CA ALA A 278 0.56 -25.65 24.06
C ALA A 278 -0.45 -26.43 23.22
N SER A 279 -1.50 -26.98 23.86
CA SER A 279 -2.58 -27.69 23.20
C SER A 279 -3.38 -26.77 22.27
N SER A 280 -3.77 -25.57 22.73
CA SER A 280 -4.52 -24.60 21.90
C SER A 280 -3.74 -24.19 20.65
N VAL A 281 -2.43 -23.91 20.77
CA VAL A 281 -1.57 -23.58 19.63
C VAL A 281 -1.46 -24.75 18.65
N GLN A 282 -1.20 -25.97 19.13
CA GLN A 282 -1.14 -27.15 18.26
C GLN A 282 -2.48 -27.39 17.56
N ASN A 283 -3.58 -27.29 18.29
CA ASN A 283 -4.93 -27.49 17.78
C ASN A 283 -5.29 -26.53 16.64
N LEU A 284 -4.99 -25.25 16.79
CA LEU A 284 -5.22 -24.24 15.75
C LEU A 284 -4.31 -24.46 14.54
N ARG A 285 -3.05 -24.88 14.77
CA ARG A 285 -2.15 -25.25 13.66
C ARG A 285 -2.64 -26.46 12.87
N PHE A 286 -3.17 -27.49 13.55
CA PHE A 286 -3.82 -28.63 12.89
C PHE A 286 -5.03 -28.22 12.06
N SER A 287 -5.74 -27.16 12.48
CA SER A 287 -6.83 -26.55 11.72
C SER A 287 -6.36 -25.65 10.56
N GLY A 288 -5.06 -25.60 10.25
CA GLY A 288 -4.52 -24.87 9.11
C GLY A 288 -4.12 -23.42 9.40
N TYR A 289 -4.22 -22.95 10.65
CA TYR A 289 -3.81 -21.59 10.99
C TYR A 289 -2.30 -21.47 11.13
N ARG A 290 -1.73 -20.43 10.54
CA ARG A 290 -0.38 -19.99 10.89
C ARG A 290 -0.47 -19.05 12.09
N ILE A 291 0.27 -19.37 13.14
CA ILE A 291 0.22 -18.62 14.41
C ILE A 291 1.55 -17.92 14.61
N LEU A 292 1.47 -16.60 14.83
CA LEU A 292 2.59 -15.69 14.99
C LEU A 292 2.50 -15.02 16.37
N LEU A 293 3.59 -15.02 17.12
CA LEU A 293 3.66 -14.38 18.44
C LEU A 293 4.61 -13.18 18.35
N PHE A 294 4.07 -12.00 18.66
CA PHE A 294 4.81 -10.76 18.86
C PHE A 294 4.76 -10.43 20.34
N THR A 295 5.92 -10.33 20.95
CA THR A 295 6.01 -10.11 22.38
C THR A 295 7.06 -9.08 22.74
N ALA A 296 6.80 -8.37 23.82
CA ALA A 296 7.76 -7.45 24.40
C ALA A 296 8.77 -8.22 25.28
N PRO A 297 10.00 -7.71 25.46
CA PRO A 297 11.13 -8.37 26.10
C PRO A 297 10.99 -8.33 27.64
N TYR A 298 9.84 -8.78 28.14
CA TYR A 298 9.57 -8.97 29.55
C TYR A 298 9.88 -10.41 30.00
N PHE A 299 10.07 -11.35 29.06
CA PHE A 299 10.15 -12.78 29.34
C PHE A 299 11.54 -13.27 29.72
N SER A 300 11.60 -14.10 30.77
CA SER A 300 12.82 -14.78 31.19
C SER A 300 13.33 -15.76 30.11
N ALA A 301 14.59 -16.19 30.21
CA ALA A 301 15.15 -17.18 29.29
C ALA A 301 14.36 -18.50 29.30
N SER A 302 13.83 -18.91 30.46
CA SER A 302 12.99 -20.11 30.58
C SER A 302 11.63 -19.93 29.89
N GLN A 303 10.98 -18.77 30.03
CA GLN A 303 9.75 -18.44 29.30
C GLN A 303 9.98 -18.41 27.78
N MET A 304 11.07 -17.78 27.33
CA MET A 304 11.43 -17.76 25.91
C MET A 304 11.72 -19.16 25.36
N ARG A 305 12.40 -20.03 26.12
CA ARG A 305 12.59 -21.44 25.74
C ARG A 305 11.27 -22.18 25.62
N TYR A 306 10.35 -21.97 26.56
CA TYR A 306 9.02 -22.56 26.54
C TYR A 306 8.22 -22.12 25.30
N TYR A 307 8.19 -20.82 24.99
CA TYR A 307 7.55 -20.32 23.78
C TYR A 307 8.20 -20.86 22.49
N ASN A 308 9.52 -20.90 22.42
CA ASN A 308 10.24 -21.50 21.27
C ASN A 308 9.96 -23.01 21.10
N GLY A 309 9.55 -23.70 22.17
CA GLY A 309 9.11 -25.10 22.11
C GLY A 309 7.70 -25.29 21.53
N ILE A 310 6.86 -24.25 21.55
CA ILE A 310 5.45 -24.29 21.11
C ILE A 310 5.28 -23.69 19.72
N PHE A 311 6.00 -22.60 19.43
CA PHE A 311 5.93 -21.88 18.17
C PHE A 311 7.07 -22.33 17.22
N PRO A 312 6.79 -22.60 15.94
CA PRO A 312 7.83 -22.91 14.95
C PRO A 312 8.90 -21.82 14.84
N LYS A 313 10.10 -22.22 14.40
CA LYS A 313 11.15 -21.26 14.03
C LYS A 313 10.61 -20.23 13.02
N GLY A 314 10.84 -18.95 13.31
CA GLY A 314 10.38 -17.85 12.46
C GLY A 314 8.94 -17.38 12.71
N ASN A 315 8.25 -17.90 13.75
CA ASN A 315 6.91 -17.47 14.14
C ASN A 315 6.87 -16.72 15.49
N LEU A 316 8.02 -16.52 16.13
CA LEU A 316 8.15 -15.75 17.37
C LEU A 316 9.02 -14.53 17.10
N PHE A 317 8.50 -13.35 17.44
CA PHE A 317 9.13 -12.05 17.22
C PHE A 317 9.22 -11.28 18.53
N ASP A 318 10.46 -10.97 18.93
CA ASP A 318 10.74 -10.16 20.12
C ASP A 318 10.84 -8.69 19.72
N ILE A 319 10.00 -7.85 20.35
CA ILE A 319 9.95 -6.41 20.10
C ILE A 319 11.21 -5.78 20.70
N THR A 320 11.89 -4.96 19.90
CA THR A 320 13.06 -4.20 20.32
C THR A 320 12.68 -2.75 20.56
N TYR A 321 13.24 -2.16 21.61
CA TYR A 321 13.00 -0.79 22.01
C TYR A 321 14.24 0.05 21.82
N PHE A 322 14.05 1.29 21.37
CA PHE A 322 15.12 2.22 21.03
C PHE A 322 14.87 3.54 21.76
N LYS A 323 15.90 4.06 22.42
CA LYS A 323 15.86 5.40 23.00
C LYS A 323 17.18 6.11 22.75
N LYS A 324 17.13 7.25 22.05
CA LYS A 324 18.29 8.12 21.93
C LYS A 324 18.44 8.89 23.24
N ILE A 325 19.67 8.92 23.75
CA ILE A 325 20.03 9.63 24.97
C ILE A 325 21.23 10.52 24.71
N SER A 326 21.31 11.61 25.47
CA SER A 326 22.49 12.46 25.54
C SER A 326 23.02 12.44 26.97
N THR A 327 24.30 12.14 27.10
CA THR A 327 25.04 12.16 28.36
C THR A 327 25.96 13.38 28.40
N VAL A 328 26.73 13.52 29.48
CA VAL A 328 27.77 14.56 29.58
C VAL A 328 28.88 14.37 28.54
N LYS A 329 29.12 13.12 28.09
CA LYS A 329 30.25 12.78 27.21
C LYS A 329 29.85 12.73 25.74
N ASP A 330 28.67 12.20 25.45
CA ASP A 330 28.28 11.77 24.11
C ASP A 330 26.76 11.65 23.94
N SER A 331 26.31 11.47 22.70
CA SER A 331 24.97 11.02 22.37
C SER A 331 25.02 9.59 21.85
N LYS A 332 24.07 8.76 22.26
CA LYS A 332 24.01 7.33 21.91
C LYS A 332 22.59 6.82 21.85
N THR A 333 22.38 5.72 21.13
CA THR A 333 21.10 5.02 21.09
C THR A 333 21.17 3.83 22.01
N LEU A 334 20.33 3.82 23.05
CA LEU A 334 20.09 2.65 23.88
C LEU A 334 19.11 1.71 23.19
N ILE A 335 19.37 0.41 23.29
CA ILE A 335 18.57 -0.63 22.68
C ILE A 335 18.23 -1.66 23.74
N PHE A 336 16.95 -1.98 23.92
CA PHE A 336 16.50 -3.03 24.82
C PHE A 336 15.88 -4.17 24.02
N ARG A 337 16.53 -5.34 24.08
CA ARG A 337 16.20 -6.55 23.30
C ARG A 337 16.55 -7.80 24.10
N GLY A 338 15.66 -8.80 24.14
CA GLY A 338 15.96 -10.06 24.84
C GLY A 338 16.35 -9.88 26.31
N ARG A 339 15.76 -8.88 26.99
CA ARG A 339 16.11 -8.44 28.36
C ARG A 339 17.54 -7.93 28.55
N GLN A 340 18.24 -7.62 27.47
CA GLN A 340 19.59 -7.07 27.48
C GLN A 340 19.56 -5.61 27.03
N ILE A 341 20.34 -4.77 27.72
CA ILE A 341 20.58 -3.39 27.33
C ILE A 341 21.85 -3.38 26.48
N TYR A 342 21.72 -2.80 25.30
CA TYR A 342 22.82 -2.50 24.40
C TYR A 342 22.87 -1.00 24.15
N PHE A 343 24.02 -0.51 23.67
CA PHE A 343 24.14 0.85 23.18
C PHE A 343 25.02 0.91 21.92
N THR A 344 24.80 1.95 21.13
CA THR A 344 25.67 2.30 20.00
C THR A 344 25.75 3.82 19.82
N TYR A 345 26.84 4.26 19.20
CA TYR A 345 27.04 5.64 18.77
C TYR A 345 26.52 5.91 17.36
N SER A 346 26.26 4.84 16.59
CA SER A 346 25.68 4.95 15.25
C SER A 346 24.19 5.28 15.33
N GLU A 347 23.70 6.01 14.35
CA GLU A 347 22.27 6.24 14.20
C GLU A 347 21.57 4.95 13.75
N ILE A 348 20.61 4.48 14.54
CA ILE A 348 19.84 3.26 14.27
C ILE A 348 18.37 3.61 14.20
N SER A 349 17.75 3.26 13.08
CA SER A 349 16.30 3.38 12.89
C SER A 349 15.55 2.19 13.50
N PRO A 350 14.32 2.39 14.02
CA PRO A 350 13.41 1.29 14.38
C PRO A 350 12.99 0.39 13.20
N ASN A 351 13.29 0.80 11.96
CA ASN A 351 12.98 0.04 10.74
C ASN A 351 14.03 -1.04 10.42
N GLN A 352 14.92 -1.34 11.34
CA GLN A 352 15.92 -2.40 11.21
C GLN A 352 16.13 -3.12 12.53
N THR A 353 16.53 -4.38 12.46
CA THR A 353 16.97 -5.15 13.62
C THR A 353 18.49 -5.24 13.58
N PRO A 354 19.22 -4.40 14.35
CA PRO A 354 20.68 -4.42 14.31
C PRO A 354 21.25 -5.77 14.77
N SER A 355 22.36 -6.17 14.16
CA SER A 355 23.09 -7.36 14.58
C SER A 355 23.70 -7.14 15.96
N GLU A 356 23.59 -8.11 16.86
CA GLU A 356 24.18 -8.01 18.20
C GLU A 356 25.71 -7.80 18.14
N SER A 357 26.38 -8.32 17.11
CA SER A 357 27.82 -8.11 16.88
C SER A 357 28.21 -6.66 16.61
N SER A 358 27.24 -5.81 16.24
CA SER A 358 27.45 -4.37 15.97
C SER A 358 27.11 -3.48 17.15
N LEU A 359 26.76 -4.06 18.31
CA LEU A 359 26.26 -3.34 19.47
C LEU A 359 27.16 -3.56 20.69
N ASN A 360 27.29 -2.52 21.52
CA ASN A 360 27.97 -2.63 22.81
C ASN A 360 26.98 -3.16 23.86
N LYS A 361 27.23 -4.35 24.39
CA LYS A 361 26.41 -4.93 25.46
C LYS A 361 26.77 -4.31 26.81
N VAL A 362 25.76 -3.92 27.58
CA VAL A 362 25.94 -3.41 28.94
C VAL A 362 26.12 -4.58 29.89
N SER A 363 27.21 -4.57 30.65
CA SER A 363 27.46 -5.58 31.69
C SER A 363 26.54 -5.35 32.88
N TYR A 364 25.80 -6.39 33.27
CA TYR A 364 24.95 -6.35 34.45
C TYR A 364 25.75 -6.74 35.69
N SER A 365 25.53 -6.01 36.78
CA SER A 365 26.15 -6.26 38.08
C SER A 365 25.14 -6.07 39.22
N GLY A 366 25.41 -6.68 40.38
CA GLY A 366 24.60 -6.55 41.58
C GLY A 366 23.14 -7.00 41.40
N LYS A 367 22.19 -6.14 41.82
CA LYS A 367 20.73 -6.43 41.80
C LYS A 367 20.14 -6.71 40.42
N TYR A 368 20.91 -6.52 39.33
CA TYR A 368 20.45 -6.70 37.96
C TYR A 368 20.93 -7.98 37.27
N MET A 369 21.85 -8.74 37.89
CA MET A 369 22.46 -9.92 37.24
C MET A 369 21.44 -11.00 36.84
N GLU A 370 20.28 -11.08 37.52
CA GLU A 370 19.21 -12.05 37.22
C GLU A 370 17.79 -11.47 37.36
N SER A 371 17.65 -10.14 37.44
CA SER A 371 16.38 -9.54 37.86
C SER A 371 15.35 -9.44 36.72
N GLU A 372 14.10 -9.79 37.04
CA GLU A 372 12.92 -9.49 36.22
C GLU A 372 12.62 -7.99 36.12
N SER A 373 13.24 -7.16 36.97
CA SER A 373 12.93 -5.73 37.13
C SER A 373 13.21 -4.89 35.89
N ILE A 374 14.16 -5.29 35.02
CA ILE A 374 14.47 -4.54 33.80
C ILE A 374 13.36 -4.74 32.77
N ASN A 375 12.83 -3.64 32.26
CA ASN A 375 11.74 -3.61 31.31
C ASN A 375 11.80 -2.34 30.41
N PRO A 376 10.96 -2.26 29.36
CA PRO A 376 10.96 -1.12 28.44
C PRO A 376 10.68 0.26 29.08
N LEU A 377 10.14 0.32 30.29
CA LEU A 377 9.87 1.59 30.99
C LEU A 377 11.08 2.09 31.78
N ASN A 378 11.93 1.20 32.30
CA ASN A 378 13.01 1.57 33.22
C ASN A 378 14.43 1.26 32.73
N PHE A 379 14.61 0.61 31.58
CA PHE A 379 15.95 0.22 31.11
C PHE A 379 16.91 1.41 30.92
N THR A 380 16.39 2.62 30.68
CA THR A 380 17.20 3.84 30.59
C THR A 380 17.76 4.26 31.96
N GLU A 381 16.97 4.13 33.02
CA GLU A 381 17.40 4.39 34.40
C GLU A 381 18.41 3.32 34.84
N VAL A 382 18.11 2.05 34.56
CA VAL A 382 19.01 0.92 34.83
C VAL A 382 20.36 1.08 34.11
N TYR A 383 20.35 1.57 32.87
CA TYR A 383 21.58 1.90 32.15
C TYR A 383 22.42 2.93 32.90
N SER A 384 21.80 4.02 33.35
CA SER A 384 22.47 5.10 34.09
C SER A 384 23.06 4.57 35.41
N GLU A 385 22.32 3.73 36.14
CA GLU A 385 22.80 3.09 37.37
C GLU A 385 24.00 2.16 37.13
N LEU A 386 23.95 1.33 36.08
CA LEU A 386 24.98 0.33 35.79
C LEU A 386 26.28 0.94 35.24
N THR A 387 26.18 2.03 34.49
CA THR A 387 27.33 2.65 33.81
C THR A 387 27.87 3.88 34.53
N GLY A 388 27.10 4.46 35.46
CA GLY A 388 27.41 5.74 36.09
C GLY A 388 27.24 6.95 35.15
N ASP A 389 26.76 6.75 33.91
CA ASP A 389 26.56 7.84 32.96
C ASP A 389 25.29 8.63 33.32
N LYS A 390 25.46 9.91 33.65
CA LYS A 390 24.33 10.83 33.88
C LYS A 390 23.65 11.21 32.56
N ILE A 391 22.37 10.89 32.45
CA ILE A 391 21.55 11.22 31.28
C ILE A 391 21.03 12.66 31.44
N LEU A 392 21.34 13.51 30.46
CA LEU A 392 20.95 14.92 30.42
C LEU A 392 19.64 15.12 29.64
N ALA A 393 19.46 14.36 28.56
CA ALA A 393 18.27 14.39 27.72
C ALA A 393 17.99 13.00 27.14
N SER A 394 16.72 12.73 26.83
CA SER A 394 16.31 11.50 26.16
C SER A 394 15.12 11.74 25.23
N ASP A 395 15.16 11.13 24.04
CA ASP A 395 14.07 11.18 23.08
C ASP A 395 12.88 10.29 23.50
N VAL A 396 11.79 10.38 22.74
CA VAL A 396 10.63 9.49 22.87
C VAL A 396 11.05 8.04 22.62
N LEU A 397 10.55 7.12 23.44
CA LEU A 397 10.83 5.70 23.24
C LEU A 397 10.16 5.18 21.96
N GLN A 398 10.94 4.52 21.12
CA GLN A 398 10.47 3.91 19.87
C GLN A 398 10.54 2.38 19.95
N THR A 399 9.75 1.69 19.12
CA THR A 399 9.77 0.22 19.00
C THR A 399 9.82 -0.19 17.54
N ASN A 400 10.36 -1.39 17.24
CA ASN A 400 10.31 -1.96 15.89
C ASN A 400 9.04 -2.77 15.61
N LEU A 401 7.98 -2.69 16.44
CA LEU A 401 6.78 -3.52 16.28
C LEU A 401 6.14 -3.35 14.89
N THR A 402 5.97 -2.12 14.44
CA THR A 402 5.44 -1.79 13.11
C THR A 402 6.28 -2.44 12.00
N PHE A 403 7.61 -2.38 12.12
CA PHE A 403 8.53 -3.01 11.17
C PHE A 403 8.40 -4.54 11.17
N LEU A 404 8.34 -5.17 12.35
CA LEU A 404 8.18 -6.62 12.48
C LEU A 404 6.83 -7.09 11.90
N LEU A 405 5.73 -6.42 12.23
CA LEU A 405 4.40 -6.72 11.68
C LEU A 405 4.37 -6.56 10.16
N SER A 406 4.99 -5.50 9.66
CA SER A 406 5.12 -5.22 8.22
C SER A 406 5.84 -6.34 7.47
N GLY A 407 7.04 -6.71 7.94
CA GLY A 407 7.87 -7.73 7.30
C GLY A 407 7.25 -9.15 7.29
N VAL A 408 6.25 -9.39 8.15
CA VAL A 408 5.57 -10.69 8.24
C VAL A 408 4.22 -10.70 7.54
N LEU A 409 3.42 -9.64 7.72
CA LEU A 409 2.03 -9.59 7.26
C LEU A 409 1.87 -8.97 5.88
N LEU A 410 2.79 -8.08 5.50
CA LEU A 410 2.62 -7.21 4.33
C LEU A 410 3.84 -7.34 3.40
N LYS A 411 4.42 -8.54 3.31
CA LYS A 411 5.54 -8.81 2.40
C LYS A 411 5.17 -8.35 1.00
N ASP A 412 5.96 -7.43 0.46
CA ASP A 412 5.84 -6.97 -0.91
C ASP A 412 6.08 -8.17 -1.84
N GLU A 413 5.03 -8.73 -2.43
CA GLU A 413 5.15 -9.65 -3.57
C GLU A 413 5.69 -8.94 -4.83
N PHE A 414 5.87 -7.62 -4.75
CA PHE A 414 6.10 -6.74 -5.90
C PHE A 414 7.55 -6.28 -6.08
N ARG A 415 8.48 -6.64 -5.19
CA ARG A 415 9.91 -6.36 -5.38
C ARG A 415 10.59 -7.52 -6.11
N GLY A 416 10.87 -7.33 -7.40
CA GLY A 416 11.72 -8.22 -8.18
C GLY A 416 13.20 -8.04 -7.84
N MET A 417 14.01 -9.08 -8.07
CA MET A 417 15.47 -8.92 -8.08
C MET A 417 15.88 -8.11 -9.32
N GLY A 418 16.78 -7.12 -9.16
CA GLY A 418 17.35 -6.35 -10.28
C GLY A 418 16.59 -5.09 -10.68
N GLU A 419 15.72 -4.57 -9.81
CA GLU A 419 15.06 -3.26 -10.00
C GLU A 419 16.02 -2.10 -9.74
N THR A 420 15.87 -1.00 -10.48
CA THR A 420 16.63 0.24 -10.26
C THR A 420 15.78 1.22 -9.46
N GLU A 421 16.32 1.76 -8.37
CA GLU A 421 15.62 2.73 -7.52
C GLU A 421 16.08 4.15 -7.90
N ILE A 422 15.14 5.06 -8.19
CA ILE A 422 15.46 6.44 -8.55
C ILE A 422 14.69 7.43 -7.67
N LEU A 423 15.35 8.53 -7.31
CA LEU A 423 14.77 9.64 -6.55
C LEU A 423 14.25 10.69 -7.53
N VAL A 424 12.93 10.90 -7.56
CA VAL A 424 12.30 11.88 -8.44
C VAL A 424 11.81 13.07 -7.63
N LYS A 425 12.15 14.27 -8.07
CA LYS A 425 11.62 15.53 -7.54
C LYS A 425 10.48 16.04 -8.40
N SER A 426 9.29 16.14 -7.82
CA SER A 426 8.08 16.70 -8.41
C SER A 426 7.62 17.88 -7.57
N GLY A 427 7.72 19.10 -8.12
CA GLY A 427 7.52 20.34 -7.36
C GLY A 427 8.47 20.44 -6.17
N GLU A 428 7.91 20.61 -4.97
CA GLU A 428 8.66 20.72 -3.71
C GLU A 428 8.98 19.38 -3.05
N LYS A 429 8.47 18.26 -3.59
CA LYS A 429 8.62 16.94 -2.97
C LYS A 429 9.58 16.06 -3.76
N ALA A 430 10.37 15.26 -3.05
CA ALA A 430 11.20 14.21 -3.61
C ALA A 430 10.81 12.86 -3.02
N TYR A 431 10.74 11.83 -3.85
CA TYR A 431 10.35 10.48 -3.43
C TYR A 431 10.98 9.41 -4.31
N TRP A 432 11.15 8.23 -3.73
CA TRP A 432 11.76 7.08 -4.41
C TRP A 432 10.73 6.32 -5.23
N ILE A 433 11.14 5.88 -6.42
CA ILE A 433 10.36 4.98 -7.28
C ILE A 433 11.26 3.88 -7.84
N PHE A 434 10.66 2.75 -8.19
CA PHE A 434 11.35 1.59 -8.76
C PHE A 434 11.08 1.49 -10.26
N LEU A 435 12.13 1.27 -11.05
CA LEU A 435 12.04 1.03 -12.48
C LEU A 435 12.24 -0.46 -12.79
N PRO A 436 11.55 -0.99 -13.82
CA PRO A 436 11.70 -2.39 -14.19
C PRO A 436 13.05 -2.65 -14.83
N GLN A 437 13.50 -3.90 -14.72
CA GLN A 437 14.71 -4.36 -15.39
C GLN A 437 14.58 -4.17 -16.92
N GLY A 438 15.61 -3.60 -17.55
CA GLY A 438 15.65 -3.36 -18.99
C GLY A 438 15.04 -2.02 -19.44
N MET A 439 14.41 -1.24 -18.55
CA MET A 439 14.12 0.16 -18.84
C MET A 439 15.42 0.96 -18.89
N LYS A 440 15.52 1.91 -19.83
CA LYS A 440 16.64 2.85 -19.88
C LYS A 440 16.70 3.63 -18.56
N ILE A 441 17.79 3.45 -17.82
CA ILE A 441 18.04 4.18 -16.57
C ILE A 441 18.23 5.67 -16.92
N PRO A 442 17.46 6.58 -16.31
CA PRO A 442 17.58 8.00 -16.57
C PRO A 442 18.87 8.55 -15.95
N GLN A 443 19.41 9.61 -16.54
CA GLN A 443 20.53 10.35 -15.97
C GLN A 443 20.06 11.25 -14.83
N VAL A 444 20.97 11.61 -13.93
CA VAL A 444 20.72 12.67 -12.94
C VAL A 444 20.38 13.95 -13.71
N ASP A 445 19.39 14.69 -13.21
CA ASP A 445 18.80 15.89 -13.81
C ASP A 445 17.92 15.68 -15.05
N GLU A 446 17.77 14.44 -15.53
CA GLU A 446 16.83 14.12 -16.62
C GLU A 446 15.38 14.38 -16.17
N GLN A 447 14.58 14.98 -17.05
CA GLN A 447 13.13 15.09 -16.88
C GLN A 447 12.48 13.80 -17.31
N VAL A 448 11.73 13.18 -16.41
CA VAL A 448 11.10 11.89 -16.63
C VAL A 448 9.59 11.99 -16.51
N GLN A 449 8.93 11.14 -17.28
CA GLN A 449 7.50 10.95 -17.24
C GLN A 449 7.17 9.47 -17.34
N TYR A 450 6.63 8.92 -16.25
CA TYR A 450 6.31 7.51 -16.14
C TYR A 450 4.83 7.32 -15.86
N GLN A 451 4.20 6.44 -16.62
CA GLN A 451 2.94 5.84 -16.23
C GLN A 451 3.27 4.70 -15.28
N THR A 452 2.62 4.66 -14.12
CA THR A 452 2.86 3.60 -13.14
C THR A 452 1.58 3.15 -12.47
N THR A 453 1.67 2.03 -11.77
CA THR A 453 0.66 1.56 -10.82
C THR A 453 1.26 1.59 -9.43
N TYR A 454 0.66 2.37 -8.53
CA TYR A 454 0.97 2.30 -7.11
C TYR A 454 0.13 1.23 -6.42
N VAL A 455 0.74 0.64 -5.39
CA VAL A 455 0.10 -0.25 -4.44
C VAL A 455 0.46 0.21 -3.02
N PRO A 456 -0.37 -0.13 -2.03
CA PRO A 456 0.01 -0.08 -0.62
C PRO A 456 1.36 -0.77 -0.40
N SER A 457 2.29 -0.11 0.30
CA SER A 457 3.57 -0.72 0.66
C SER A 457 4.09 -0.16 1.97
N VAL A 458 4.42 -1.07 2.89
CA VAL A 458 4.91 -0.72 4.23
C VAL A 458 6.42 -0.61 4.32
N ASN A 459 7.13 -1.08 3.30
CA ASN A 459 8.57 -0.88 3.18
C ASN A 459 8.90 0.48 2.53
N SER A 460 7.87 1.23 2.12
CA SER A 460 7.99 2.61 1.68
C SER A 460 7.76 3.57 2.85
N ILE A 461 8.62 4.59 2.94
CA ILE A 461 8.47 5.70 3.90
C ILE A 461 7.10 6.37 3.76
N ASP A 462 6.56 6.39 2.54
CA ASP A 462 5.30 7.02 2.22
C ASP A 462 4.06 6.12 2.43
N GLY A 463 4.25 4.84 2.76
CA GLY A 463 3.17 3.87 2.91
C GLY A 463 2.60 3.33 1.60
N VAL A 464 3.18 3.71 0.46
CA VAL A 464 2.84 3.26 -0.88
C VAL A 464 4.12 3.11 -1.72
N ALA A 465 4.13 2.15 -2.63
CA ALA A 465 5.22 1.96 -3.58
C ALA A 465 4.65 1.74 -4.98
N ASN A 466 5.42 2.14 -5.99
CA ASN A 466 5.07 1.83 -7.37
C ASN A 466 5.50 0.40 -7.71
N VAL A 467 4.74 -0.27 -8.57
CA VAL A 467 5.09 -1.59 -9.08
C VAL A 467 6.03 -1.40 -10.27
N ALA A 468 7.31 -1.79 -10.12
CA ALA A 468 8.34 -1.59 -11.13
C ALA A 468 7.94 -2.14 -12.51
N ASN A 469 7.48 -3.40 -12.56
CA ASN A 469 7.04 -4.07 -13.80
C ASN A 469 5.80 -3.47 -14.47
N LEU A 470 5.09 -2.56 -13.79
CA LEU A 470 3.96 -1.80 -14.34
C LEU A 470 4.31 -0.32 -14.56
N THR A 471 5.60 0.01 -14.53
CA THR A 471 6.13 1.35 -14.75
C THR A 471 6.70 1.43 -16.16
N GLU A 472 6.14 2.33 -16.97
CA GLU A 472 6.50 2.50 -18.38
C GLU A 472 6.72 3.98 -18.69
N THR A 473 7.58 4.28 -19.68
CA THR A 473 7.72 5.66 -20.18
C THR A 473 6.42 6.10 -20.84
N TYR A 474 5.88 7.23 -20.40
CA TYR A 474 4.67 7.78 -20.98
C TYR A 474 5.02 8.89 -21.98
N LYS A 475 4.52 8.75 -23.22
CA LYS A 475 4.94 9.56 -24.37
C LYS A 475 3.98 10.70 -24.74
N ILE A 476 2.79 10.72 -24.14
CA ILE A 476 1.75 11.72 -24.42
C ILE A 476 1.85 12.84 -23.38
N SER A 477 1.35 14.04 -23.67
CA SER A 477 1.18 15.06 -22.62
C SER A 477 0.30 14.50 -21.49
N PRO A 478 0.77 14.48 -20.24
CA PRO A 478 -0.02 13.94 -19.12
C PRO A 478 -1.15 14.90 -18.76
N SER A 479 -2.24 14.34 -18.24
CA SER A 479 -3.19 15.17 -17.49
C SER A 479 -2.65 15.46 -16.11
N GLN A 480 -2.80 16.70 -15.65
CA GLN A 480 -2.52 17.11 -14.27
C GLN A 480 -3.39 16.37 -13.25
N ILE A 481 -4.57 15.88 -13.67
CA ILE A 481 -5.47 15.06 -12.85
C ILE A 481 -4.80 13.74 -12.43
N LEU A 482 -3.88 13.24 -13.25
CA LEU A 482 -3.17 11.97 -13.05
C LEU A 482 -1.80 12.15 -12.42
N GLU A 483 -1.32 13.38 -12.23
CA GLU A 483 -0.02 13.61 -11.59
C GLU A 483 -0.10 13.20 -10.12
N CYS A 484 0.70 12.22 -9.73
CA CYS A 484 0.67 11.63 -8.40
C CYS A 484 2.01 11.72 -7.67
N THR A 485 1.92 12.11 -6.41
CA THR A 485 2.96 11.93 -5.39
C THR A 485 2.51 10.82 -4.43
N PRO A 486 3.43 10.12 -3.75
CA PRO A 486 3.07 9.07 -2.80
C PRO A 486 2.04 9.50 -1.74
N VAL A 487 2.08 10.77 -1.30
CA VAL A 487 1.08 11.32 -0.37
C VAL A 487 -0.33 11.36 -0.98
N GLN A 488 -0.47 11.79 -2.24
CA GLN A 488 -1.77 11.80 -2.92
C GLN A 488 -2.30 10.38 -3.11
N VAL A 489 -1.43 9.45 -3.50
CA VAL A 489 -1.77 8.03 -3.66
C VAL A 489 -2.21 7.41 -2.33
N ARG A 490 -1.45 7.63 -1.25
CA ARG A 490 -1.81 7.17 0.09
C ARG A 490 -3.18 7.71 0.50
N ASN A 491 -3.43 9.00 0.30
CA ASN A 491 -4.73 9.60 0.62
C ASN A 491 -5.85 8.99 -0.23
N TYR A 492 -5.60 8.64 -1.49
CA TYR A 492 -6.57 7.93 -2.33
C TYR A 492 -6.92 6.56 -1.72
N PHE A 493 -5.93 5.75 -1.33
CA PHE A 493 -6.19 4.45 -0.68
C PHE A 493 -6.82 4.56 0.71
N GLN A 494 -6.58 5.64 1.44
CA GLN A 494 -7.21 5.85 2.75
C GLN A 494 -8.69 6.21 2.64
N ASN A 495 -9.11 6.80 1.51
CA ASN A 495 -10.46 7.25 1.26
C ASN A 495 -11.25 6.32 0.32
N THR A 496 -10.61 5.29 -0.24
CA THR A 496 -11.22 4.33 -1.15
C THR A 496 -10.87 2.90 -0.74
N ASN A 497 -11.67 1.90 -1.14
CA ASN A 497 -11.37 0.49 -0.90
C ASN A 497 -10.52 -0.14 -2.04
N LYS A 498 -9.68 0.66 -2.71
CA LYS A 498 -8.93 0.23 -3.91
C LYS A 498 -7.57 -0.32 -3.52
N SER A 499 -7.13 -1.35 -4.24
CA SER A 499 -5.86 -2.06 -4.00
C SER A 499 -4.72 -1.58 -4.90
N SER A 500 -5.04 -0.78 -5.92
CA SER A 500 -4.06 -0.18 -6.83
C SER A 500 -4.57 1.15 -7.35
N PHE A 501 -3.66 2.04 -7.71
CA PHE A 501 -3.97 3.33 -8.30
C PHE A 501 -3.02 3.62 -9.46
N GLU A 502 -3.58 3.89 -10.64
CA GLU A 502 -2.80 4.19 -11.84
C GLU A 502 -2.70 5.69 -12.05
N CYS A 503 -1.46 6.15 -12.23
CA CYS A 503 -1.18 7.57 -12.30
C CYS A 503 0.13 7.83 -13.03
N ILE A 504 0.48 9.11 -13.15
CA ILE A 504 1.67 9.59 -13.83
C ILE A 504 2.61 10.21 -12.81
N ILE A 505 3.85 9.73 -12.82
CA ILE A 505 4.97 10.38 -12.14
C ILE A 505 5.64 11.30 -13.14
N ARG A 506 5.77 12.58 -12.79
CA ARG A 506 6.49 13.59 -13.57
C ARG A 506 7.44 14.36 -12.67
N GLY A 507 8.70 14.47 -13.07
CA GLY A 507 9.69 15.21 -12.30
C GLY A 507 11.11 15.11 -12.82
N ARG A 508 12.03 15.72 -12.05
CA ARG A 508 13.47 15.69 -12.29
C ARG A 508 14.11 14.57 -11.48
N VAL A 509 14.98 13.77 -12.10
CA VAL A 509 15.76 12.75 -11.37
C VAL A 509 16.85 13.43 -10.55
N LEU A 510 16.91 13.14 -9.25
CA LEU A 510 17.94 13.65 -8.34
C LEU A 510 19.03 12.62 -8.05
N GLN A 511 18.67 11.33 -8.04
CA GLN A 511 19.58 10.26 -7.68
C GLN A 511 19.13 8.95 -8.31
N VAL A 512 20.09 8.07 -8.61
CA VAL A 512 19.88 6.69 -9.07
C VAL A 512 20.65 5.75 -8.14
N LYS A 513 20.03 4.67 -7.69
CA LYS A 513 20.59 3.60 -6.86
C LYS A 513 20.38 2.24 -7.54
N GLY A 514 21.33 1.33 -7.36
CA GLY A 514 21.30 0.00 -7.99
C GLY A 514 22.21 -0.15 -9.21
N LEU A 515 23.29 0.65 -9.27
CA LEU A 515 24.47 0.39 -10.09
C LEU A 515 25.54 -0.31 -9.26
#